data_AF-A0A2V5M4U2-F1
#
_entry.id   AF-A0A2V5M4U2-F1
#
_cell.length_a   1.000
_cell.length_b   1.000
_cell.length_c   1.000
_cell.angle_alpha   90.00
_cell.angle_beta   90.00
_cell.angle_gamma   90.00
#
_symmetry.space_group_name_H-M   'P 1'
#
loop_
_entity.id
_entity.type
_entity.pdbx_description
1 polymer ?
#
loop_
_entity_poly.entity_id
_entity_poly.type
_entity_poly.pdbx_seq_one_letter_code
_entity_poly.pdbx_strand_id
1 'polypeptide(L)'
;MIRRAFETAWKRRVLVLISLAAGAASVWIWRSTSSNTSQLATTPVFRSTEDRAANSAARTDADRPASGAPISAATPRAEGRSPGPATVDAKRVDQLGRALNSGPVDEQIEAINVFARVGTSEQKNAIVAKAKNRDANVAVRVAAVENIDWREHVDVVTDLIRSEPELGEATLYMGADKELPPEVVNRMAETAAPVFQTSADPSFQLAVLNFFIEHHLDGFADLVAKANTNRYSESEIEDLNQLIAMWNSEKGSGQEMQAPN
;
A
#
# COMPACT_ATOMS: atom_id res chain seq x y z
N MET A 1 13.65 -9.01 -17.40
CA MET A 1 14.37 -7.90 -16.71
C MET A 1 13.59 -6.59 -16.75
N ILE A 2 12.86 -6.31 -17.84
CA ILE A 2 12.08 -5.07 -18.07
C ILE A 2 10.82 -4.95 -17.17
N ARG A 3 10.06 -6.04 -16.97
CA ARG A 3 8.88 -6.07 -16.06
C ARG A 3 9.17 -5.57 -14.63
N ARG A 4 10.39 -5.83 -14.12
CA ARG A 4 10.84 -5.34 -12.80
C ARG A 4 11.16 -3.84 -12.79
N ALA A 5 11.61 -3.27 -13.90
CA ALA A 5 11.93 -1.84 -14.00
C ALA A 5 10.64 -1.00 -13.99
N PHE A 6 9.61 -1.45 -14.73
CA PHE A 6 8.28 -0.84 -14.72
C PHE A 6 7.59 -0.98 -13.35
N GLU A 7 7.65 -2.18 -12.74
CA GLU A 7 7.20 -2.40 -11.35
C GLU A 7 7.82 -1.42 -10.35
N THR A 8 9.12 -1.15 -10.50
CA THR A 8 9.84 -0.24 -9.60
C THR A 8 9.50 1.22 -9.90
N ALA A 9 9.25 1.57 -11.16
CA ALA A 9 8.90 2.92 -11.59
C ALA A 9 7.47 3.31 -11.16
N TRP A 10 6.47 2.44 -11.34
CA TRP A 10 5.10 2.73 -10.92
C TRP A 10 4.96 2.68 -9.39
N LYS A 11 5.60 1.72 -8.70
CA LYS A 11 5.65 1.71 -7.22
C LYS A 11 6.32 2.98 -6.69
N ARG A 12 7.34 3.51 -7.37
CA ARG A 12 7.95 4.81 -7.04
C ARG A 12 7.02 5.99 -7.34
N ARG A 13 6.27 6.00 -8.44
CA ARG A 13 5.31 7.07 -8.76
C ARG A 13 4.13 7.08 -7.77
N VAL A 14 3.58 5.91 -7.44
CA VAL A 14 2.57 5.74 -6.38
C VAL A 14 3.14 6.11 -5.01
N LEU A 15 4.37 5.72 -4.69
CA LEU A 15 5.06 6.18 -3.47
C LEU A 15 5.29 7.68 -3.49
N VAL A 16 5.56 8.32 -4.63
CA VAL A 16 5.71 9.78 -4.75
C VAL A 16 4.36 10.48 -4.55
N LEU A 17 3.25 9.92 -5.05
CA LEU A 17 1.90 10.41 -4.75
C LEU A 17 1.55 10.25 -3.26
N ILE A 18 1.92 9.13 -2.65
CA ILE A 18 1.80 8.90 -1.19
C ILE A 18 2.71 9.87 -0.41
N SER A 19 3.92 10.16 -0.91
CA SER A 19 4.92 11.01 -0.25
C SER A 19 4.62 12.51 -0.39
N LEU A 20 4.04 12.95 -1.50
CA LEU A 20 3.58 14.33 -1.70
C LEU A 20 2.37 14.65 -0.80
N ALA A 21 1.52 13.65 -0.51
CA ALA A 21 0.46 13.79 0.49
C ALA A 21 1.00 13.78 1.94
N ALA A 22 2.13 13.12 2.21
CA ALA A 22 2.79 13.13 3.53
C ALA A 22 3.68 14.37 3.77
N GLY A 23 4.14 15.05 2.72
CA GLY A 23 5.02 16.22 2.80
C GLY A 23 4.43 17.46 3.47
N ALA A 24 3.10 17.52 3.63
CA ALA A 24 2.41 18.60 4.35
C ALA A 24 2.23 18.34 5.86
N ALA A 25 2.62 17.16 6.38
CA ALA A 25 2.40 16.77 7.78
C ALA A 25 3.67 16.82 8.67
N SER A 26 4.86 17.01 8.08
CA SER A 26 6.14 16.78 8.79
C SER A 26 6.68 17.94 9.63
N VAL A 27 5.91 19.02 9.86
CA VAL A 27 6.35 20.15 10.71
C VAL A 27 5.72 20.14 12.12
N TRP A 28 4.80 19.21 12.43
CA TRP A 28 4.05 19.24 13.69
C TRP A 28 4.36 18.15 14.72
N ILE A 29 5.37 17.30 14.47
CA ILE A 29 5.76 16.21 15.40
C ILE A 29 6.95 16.64 16.27
N TRP A 30 6.74 17.61 17.16
CA TRP A 30 7.51 17.72 18.41
C TRP A 30 6.78 18.47 19.55
N ARG A 31 5.45 18.63 19.50
CA ARG A 31 4.71 19.43 20.49
C ARG A 31 3.34 18.85 20.86
N SER A 32 3.26 17.58 21.27
CA SER A 32 2.06 17.10 22.00
C SER A 32 2.33 16.03 23.06
N THR A 33 3.57 15.88 23.52
CA THR A 33 3.88 15.14 24.76
C THR A 33 4.27 16.13 25.87
N SER A 34 3.29 16.84 26.41
CA SER A 34 3.24 17.30 27.81
C SER A 34 2.10 18.31 28.01
N SER A 35 0.98 17.86 28.56
CA SER A 35 0.12 18.72 29.38
C SER A 35 -0.81 17.85 30.23
N ASN A 36 -0.34 17.55 31.44
CA ASN A 36 -1.17 17.62 32.62
C ASN A 36 -0.27 17.84 33.83
N THR A 37 -0.31 19.04 34.40
CA THR A 37 -0.71 19.30 35.80
C THR A 37 -0.49 20.78 36.07
N SER A 38 -1.56 21.49 36.43
CA SER A 38 -1.54 22.88 36.87
C SER A 38 -0.73 23.05 38.16
N GLN A 39 0.15 24.05 38.24
CA GLN A 39 0.24 24.94 39.40
C GLN A 39 1.12 26.17 39.11
N LEU A 40 0.71 27.28 39.72
CA LEU A 40 1.17 28.65 39.54
C LEU A 40 2.56 28.93 40.15
N ALA A 41 3.17 29.98 39.57
CA ALA A 41 3.97 31.03 40.21
C ALA A 41 5.51 30.93 40.25
N THR A 42 6.08 32.07 39.84
CA THR A 42 7.36 32.72 40.22
C THR A 42 8.67 32.28 39.54
N THR A 43 9.18 33.18 38.69
CA THR A 43 10.59 33.36 38.28
C THR A 43 11.39 34.15 39.34
N PRO A 44 12.71 34.41 39.20
CA PRO A 44 13.87 33.49 39.02
C PRO A 44 15.05 33.89 39.96
N VAL A 45 15.94 32.97 40.41
CA VAL A 45 17.23 33.37 41.04
C VAL A 45 18.38 32.37 40.77
N PHE A 46 19.56 32.96 40.64
CA PHE A 46 20.94 32.54 40.38
C PHE A 46 21.64 31.55 41.36
N ARG A 47 22.67 30.86 40.79
CA ARG A 47 24.02 30.49 41.30
C ARG A 47 24.25 29.55 42.52
N SER A 48 25.19 28.62 42.25
CA SER A 48 26.48 28.38 42.95
C SER A 48 26.67 27.16 43.86
N THR A 49 27.69 26.39 43.45
CA THR A 49 28.86 25.83 44.18
C THR A 49 28.73 24.69 45.20
N GLU A 50 29.75 23.80 45.07
CA GLU A 50 30.44 23.05 46.14
C GLU A 50 29.64 21.87 46.74
N ASP A 51 30.21 20.71 47.08
CA ASP A 51 31.59 20.31 47.28
C ASP A 51 31.61 18.76 47.37
N ARG A 52 32.61 18.09 46.79
CA ARG A 52 33.71 17.37 47.49
C ARG A 52 33.67 15.83 47.53
N ALA A 53 34.89 15.33 47.27
CA ALA A 53 35.56 14.12 47.74
C ALA A 53 34.98 12.74 47.32
N ALA A 54 35.62 11.96 46.44
CA ALA A 54 37.00 11.44 46.41
C ALA A 54 37.25 10.23 47.31
N ASN A 55 37.95 9.25 46.70
CA ASN A 55 38.74 8.15 47.26
C ASN A 55 37.97 6.88 47.67
N SER A 56 38.48 5.66 47.47
CA SER A 56 39.62 5.11 46.73
C SER A 56 39.48 3.57 46.76
N ALA A 57 39.83 2.94 45.65
CA ALA A 57 40.59 1.70 45.49
C ALA A 57 40.71 0.67 46.64
N ALA A 58 40.43 -0.62 46.36
CA ALA A 58 41.43 -1.72 46.31
C ALA A 58 40.80 -3.14 46.46
N ARG A 59 41.38 -4.09 45.73
CA ARG A 59 41.16 -5.55 45.74
C ARG A 59 41.70 -6.22 47.00
N THR A 60 41.12 -7.36 47.44
CA THR A 60 41.72 -8.72 47.37
C THR A 60 40.81 -9.82 47.96
N ASP A 61 40.77 -10.94 47.21
CA ASP A 61 40.65 -12.38 47.51
C ASP A 61 39.89 -13.03 48.70
N ALA A 62 39.23 -14.14 48.30
CA ALA A 62 39.01 -15.44 48.94
C ALA A 62 38.06 -15.58 50.16
N ASP A 63 36.88 -16.20 49.95
CA ASP A 63 36.58 -17.55 50.45
C ASP A 63 35.20 -18.06 49.98
N ARG A 64 35.12 -19.33 49.55
CA ARG A 64 33.87 -20.08 49.25
C ARG A 64 33.91 -21.41 50.00
N PRO A 65 32.79 -21.86 50.58
CA PRO A 65 32.18 -23.14 50.16
C PRO A 65 30.64 -22.99 50.02
N ALA A 66 30.00 -23.39 48.92
CA ALA A 66 29.53 -24.74 48.58
C ALA A 66 28.30 -25.21 49.40
N SER A 67 27.16 -25.36 48.70
CA SER A 67 26.00 -26.27 48.90
C SER A 67 24.71 -25.51 48.53
N GLY A 68 23.83 -25.88 47.61
CA GLY A 68 23.65 -27.06 46.76
C GLY A 68 22.16 -27.11 46.39
N ALA A 69 21.80 -27.01 45.10
CA ALA A 69 20.56 -27.57 44.52
C ALA A 69 20.53 -27.40 42.98
N PRO A 70 20.09 -28.41 42.22
CA PRO A 70 20.33 -28.52 40.78
C PRO A 70 19.18 -28.01 39.89
N ILE A 71 19.58 -27.65 38.68
CA ILE A 71 18.82 -27.60 37.42
C ILE A 71 17.87 -28.80 37.26
N SER A 72 16.58 -28.54 36.98
CA SER A 72 15.67 -29.50 36.36
C SER A 72 15.07 -28.88 35.11
N ALA A 73 15.47 -29.45 33.98
CA ALA A 73 14.85 -29.30 32.69
C ALA A 73 13.42 -29.86 32.74
N ALA A 74 12.45 -29.05 32.32
CA ALA A 74 11.12 -29.52 31.96
C ALA A 74 10.67 -28.76 30.70
N THR A 75 10.95 -29.36 29.55
CA THR A 75 10.15 -29.14 28.35
C THR A 75 8.85 -29.92 28.51
N PRO A 76 7.69 -29.35 28.18
CA PRO A 76 6.63 -30.15 27.58
C PRO A 76 6.31 -29.64 26.18
N ARG A 77 6.74 -30.46 25.22
CA ARG A 77 5.92 -31.02 24.13
C ARG A 77 5.12 -30.02 23.30
N ALA A 78 5.68 -29.73 22.12
CA ALA A 78 4.93 -29.32 20.95
C ALA A 78 3.85 -30.37 20.65
N GLU A 79 2.61 -30.07 21.04
CA GLU A 79 1.44 -30.67 20.40
C GLU A 79 1.08 -29.80 19.20
N GLY A 80 1.04 -30.45 18.04
CA GLY A 80 0.68 -29.85 16.77
C GLY A 80 -0.70 -29.19 16.85
N ARG A 81 -0.71 -27.87 16.96
CA ARG A 81 -1.86 -27.06 16.61
C ARG A 81 -1.65 -26.65 15.16
N SER A 82 -2.41 -27.23 14.24
CA SER A 82 -2.66 -26.55 12.97
C SER A 82 -3.02 -25.10 13.28
N PRO A 83 -2.42 -24.09 12.63
CA PRO A 83 -2.86 -22.72 12.79
C PRO A 83 -4.30 -22.66 12.27
N GLY A 84 -5.26 -22.66 13.21
CA GLY A 84 -6.64 -22.31 12.92
C GLY A 84 -6.69 -20.86 12.41
N PRO A 85 -7.76 -20.47 11.70
CA PRO A 85 -7.90 -19.11 11.19
C PRO A 85 -7.73 -18.12 12.35
N ALA A 86 -6.87 -17.11 12.16
CA ALA A 86 -6.64 -16.08 13.15
C ALA A 86 -7.94 -15.31 13.41
N THR A 87 -8.67 -15.69 14.46
CA THR A 87 -9.85 -14.95 14.93
C THR A 87 -9.36 -13.69 15.63
N VAL A 88 -9.65 -12.54 15.05
CA VAL A 88 -9.42 -11.24 15.70
C VAL A 88 -10.38 -11.12 16.87
N ASP A 89 -9.86 -10.77 18.06
CA ASP A 89 -10.72 -10.58 19.23
C ASP A 89 -11.67 -9.38 19.06
N ALA A 90 -12.83 -9.42 19.72
CA ALA A 90 -13.88 -8.41 19.56
C ALA A 90 -13.40 -6.99 19.92
N LYS A 91 -12.49 -6.86 20.90
CA LYS A 91 -11.96 -5.56 21.32
C LYS A 91 -11.09 -4.94 20.23
N ARG A 92 -10.28 -5.74 19.54
CA ARG A 92 -9.47 -5.31 18.40
C ARG A 92 -10.35 -4.97 17.22
N VAL A 93 -11.44 -5.70 16.99
CA VAL A 93 -12.43 -5.35 15.96
C VAL A 93 -13.01 -3.94 16.20
N ASP A 94 -13.43 -3.61 17.42
CA ASP A 94 -13.97 -2.29 17.75
C ASP A 94 -12.92 -1.17 17.66
N GLN A 95 -11.66 -1.48 17.97
CA GLN A 95 -10.55 -0.55 17.78
C GLN A 95 -10.29 -0.27 16.31
N LEU A 96 -10.24 -1.32 15.48
CA LEU A 96 -10.05 -1.19 14.03
C LEU A 96 -11.24 -0.49 13.37
N GLY A 97 -12.47 -0.68 13.86
CA GLY A 97 -13.64 0.03 13.37
C GLY A 97 -13.56 1.54 13.63
N ARG A 98 -13.06 1.94 14.80
CA ARG A 98 -12.79 3.36 15.11
C ARG A 98 -11.64 3.92 14.30
N ALA A 99 -10.54 3.16 14.20
CA ALA A 99 -9.38 3.51 13.38
C ALA A 99 -9.77 3.75 11.92
N LEU A 100 -10.58 2.86 11.32
CA LEU A 100 -11.06 3.01 9.95
C LEU A 100 -11.81 4.33 9.76
N ASN A 101 -12.62 4.76 10.72
CA ASN A 101 -13.48 5.93 10.56
C ASN A 101 -12.75 7.25 10.82
N SER A 102 -11.92 7.32 11.85
CA SER A 102 -11.35 8.57 12.35
C SER A 102 -9.89 8.48 12.79
N GLY A 103 -9.22 7.36 12.55
CA GLY A 103 -7.80 7.19 12.85
C GLY A 103 -6.88 7.97 11.89
N PRO A 104 -5.59 8.10 12.21
CA PRO A 104 -4.58 8.55 11.25
C PRO A 104 -4.53 7.63 10.02
N VAL A 105 -3.93 8.11 8.93
CA VAL A 105 -3.90 7.40 7.63
C VAL A 105 -3.37 5.97 7.76
N ASP A 106 -2.28 5.77 8.49
CA ASP A 106 -1.67 4.44 8.67
C ASP A 106 -2.59 3.47 9.40
N GLU A 107 -3.31 3.93 10.43
CA GLU A 107 -4.27 3.12 11.17
C GLU A 107 -5.51 2.79 10.32
N GLN A 108 -5.96 3.73 9.46
CA GLN A 108 -7.03 3.47 8.49
C GLN A 108 -6.61 2.38 7.49
N ILE A 109 -5.38 2.43 6.97
CA ILE A 109 -4.85 1.43 6.04
C ILE A 109 -4.68 0.07 6.74
N GLU A 110 -4.19 0.03 7.98
CA GLU A 110 -4.13 -1.21 8.76
C GLU A 110 -5.53 -1.82 8.95
N ALA A 111 -6.52 -1.01 9.31
CA ALA A 111 -7.89 -1.46 9.47
C ALA A 111 -8.47 -2.04 8.18
N ILE A 112 -8.23 -1.39 7.03
CA ILE A 112 -8.61 -1.90 5.70
C ILE A 112 -8.00 -3.29 5.46
N ASN A 113 -6.68 -3.42 5.64
CA ASN A 113 -5.96 -4.67 5.38
C ASN A 113 -6.46 -5.82 6.27
N VAL A 114 -6.78 -5.53 7.53
CA VAL A 114 -7.31 -6.56 8.45
C VAL A 114 -8.74 -6.94 8.09
N PHE A 115 -9.62 -5.97 7.88
CA PHE A 115 -11.03 -6.24 7.55
C PHE A 115 -11.20 -6.92 6.19
N ALA A 116 -10.33 -6.67 5.22
CA ALA A 116 -10.37 -7.37 3.94
C ALA A 116 -10.16 -8.89 4.10
N ARG A 117 -9.22 -9.27 4.98
CA ARG A 117 -8.80 -10.66 5.18
C ARG A 117 -9.78 -11.48 6.02
N VAL A 118 -10.25 -10.90 7.13
CA VAL A 118 -11.01 -11.64 8.16
C VAL A 118 -12.28 -10.93 8.61
N GLY A 119 -12.61 -9.80 7.99
CA GLY A 119 -13.77 -9.00 8.37
C GLY A 119 -15.10 -9.60 7.94
N THR A 120 -16.16 -9.18 8.63
CA THR A 120 -17.55 -9.48 8.26
C THR A 120 -17.95 -8.75 6.98
N SER A 121 -19.06 -9.15 6.36
CA SER A 121 -19.61 -8.44 5.20
C SER A 121 -19.86 -6.95 5.48
N GLU A 122 -20.27 -6.59 6.69
CA GLU A 122 -20.43 -5.18 7.10
C GLU A 122 -19.10 -4.43 7.07
N GLN A 123 -18.02 -5.03 7.59
CA GLN A 123 -16.70 -4.42 7.60
C GLN A 123 -16.10 -4.31 6.21
N LYS A 124 -16.31 -5.32 5.34
CA LYS A 124 -15.92 -5.26 3.93
C LYS A 124 -16.67 -4.17 3.19
N ASN A 125 -17.97 -3.99 3.45
CA ASN A 125 -18.75 -2.87 2.91
C ASN A 125 -18.22 -1.50 3.37
N ALA A 126 -17.68 -1.41 4.59
CA ALA A 126 -17.01 -0.19 5.05
C ALA A 126 -15.74 0.14 4.25
N ILE A 127 -14.99 -0.87 3.79
CA ILE A 127 -13.85 -0.69 2.87
C ILE A 127 -14.35 -0.13 1.53
N VAL A 128 -15.43 -0.70 0.98
CA VAL A 128 -16.05 -0.20 -0.26
C VAL A 128 -16.48 1.26 -0.11
N ALA A 129 -17.05 1.63 1.04
CA ALA A 129 -17.42 3.00 1.34
C ALA A 129 -16.20 3.94 1.36
N LYS A 130 -15.04 3.47 1.85
CA LYS A 130 -13.79 4.25 1.81
C LYS A 130 -13.28 4.46 0.39
N ALA A 131 -13.33 3.45 -0.48
CA ALA A 131 -12.94 3.61 -1.89
C ALA A 131 -13.77 4.71 -2.59
N LYS A 132 -15.08 4.77 -2.32
CA LYS A 132 -16.03 5.74 -2.89
C LYS A 132 -15.97 7.13 -2.27
N ASN A 133 -15.40 7.27 -1.07
CA ASN A 133 -15.40 8.54 -0.34
C ASN A 133 -14.34 9.49 -0.91
N ARG A 134 -14.75 10.44 -1.75
CA ARG A 134 -13.86 11.43 -2.37
C ARG A 134 -13.16 12.37 -1.38
N ASP A 135 -13.71 12.53 -0.19
CA ASP A 135 -13.12 13.36 0.87
C ASP A 135 -12.07 12.61 1.71
N ALA A 136 -11.98 11.28 1.55
CA ALA A 136 -10.96 10.49 2.23
C ALA A 136 -9.58 10.72 1.61
N ASN A 137 -8.53 10.58 2.43
CA ASN A 137 -7.16 10.66 1.96
C ASN A 137 -6.91 9.65 0.81
N VAL A 138 -6.25 10.09 -0.26
CA VAL A 138 -5.99 9.27 -1.47
C VAL A 138 -5.32 7.94 -1.12
N ALA A 139 -4.35 7.89 -0.21
CA ALA A 139 -3.69 6.65 0.19
C ALA A 139 -4.66 5.64 0.84
N VAL A 140 -5.60 6.14 1.64
CA VAL A 140 -6.67 5.30 2.24
C VAL A 140 -7.60 4.76 1.15
N ARG A 141 -7.94 5.60 0.16
CA ARG A 141 -8.81 5.20 -0.96
C ARG A 141 -8.13 4.16 -1.86
N VAL A 142 -6.85 4.36 -2.18
CA VAL A 142 -5.99 3.40 -2.92
C VAL A 142 -5.95 2.07 -2.17
N ALA A 143 -5.64 2.09 -0.87
CA ALA A 143 -5.62 0.87 -0.05
C ALA A 143 -6.99 0.17 -0.01
N ALA A 144 -8.09 0.94 0.03
CA ALA A 144 -9.43 0.38 -0.03
C ALA A 144 -9.68 -0.31 -1.38
N VAL A 145 -9.38 0.35 -2.50
CA VAL A 145 -9.51 -0.23 -3.86
C VAL A 145 -8.66 -1.49 -3.99
N GLU A 146 -7.46 -1.53 -3.44
CA GLU A 146 -6.62 -2.73 -3.45
C GLU A 146 -7.28 -3.91 -2.72
N ASN A 147 -8.09 -3.65 -1.70
CA ASN A 147 -8.60 -4.66 -0.78
C ASN A 147 -10.10 -5.01 -0.92
N ILE A 148 -10.87 -4.31 -1.75
CA ILE A 148 -12.24 -4.74 -2.08
C ILE A 148 -12.22 -6.01 -2.93
N ASP A 149 -13.30 -6.79 -2.91
CA ASP A 149 -13.52 -7.85 -3.88
C ASP A 149 -13.98 -7.23 -5.21
N TRP A 150 -13.11 -7.26 -6.22
CA TRP A 150 -13.38 -6.63 -7.52
C TRP A 150 -14.46 -7.35 -8.30
N ARG A 151 -14.67 -8.65 -8.04
CA ARG A 151 -15.74 -9.41 -8.69
C ARG A 151 -17.10 -8.96 -8.18
N GLU A 152 -17.22 -8.79 -6.86
CA GLU A 152 -18.46 -8.31 -6.23
C GLU A 152 -18.69 -6.81 -6.45
N HIS A 153 -17.63 -6.04 -6.72
CA HIS A 153 -17.68 -4.57 -6.79
C HIS A 153 -17.11 -3.99 -8.10
N VAL A 154 -17.27 -4.69 -9.22
CA VAL A 154 -16.79 -4.24 -10.54
C VAL A 154 -17.33 -2.86 -10.95
N ASP A 155 -18.55 -2.53 -10.55
CA ASP A 155 -19.13 -1.20 -10.82
C ASP A 155 -18.34 -0.09 -10.11
N VAL A 156 -17.82 -0.35 -8.90
CA VAL A 156 -16.98 0.62 -8.18
C VAL A 156 -15.66 0.83 -8.89
N VAL A 157 -15.02 -0.26 -9.32
CA VAL A 157 -13.75 -0.24 -10.06
C VAL A 157 -13.91 0.52 -11.37
N THR A 158 -14.95 0.22 -12.14
CA THR A 158 -15.21 0.88 -13.43
C THR A 158 -15.63 2.35 -13.27
N ASP A 159 -16.37 2.71 -12.23
CA ASP A 159 -16.70 4.11 -11.95
C ASP A 159 -15.47 4.93 -11.56
N LEU A 160 -14.51 4.36 -10.83
CA LEU A 160 -13.24 5.02 -10.53
C LEU A 160 -12.43 5.29 -11.80
N ILE A 161 -12.29 4.28 -12.68
CA ILE A 161 -11.61 4.43 -13.99
C ILE A 161 -12.26 5.55 -14.83
N ARG A 162 -13.59 5.64 -14.82
CA ARG A 162 -14.33 6.61 -15.63
C ARG A 162 -14.25 8.03 -15.08
N SER A 163 -14.30 8.20 -13.76
CA SER A 163 -14.64 9.49 -13.15
C SER A 163 -13.52 10.14 -12.34
N GLU A 164 -12.42 9.43 -12.08
CA GLU A 164 -11.34 9.93 -11.23
C GLU A 164 -9.98 9.61 -11.86
N PRO A 165 -9.32 10.56 -12.54
CA PRO A 165 -8.09 10.29 -13.29
C PRO A 165 -6.97 9.62 -12.45
N GLU A 166 -6.65 10.18 -11.29
CA GLU A 166 -5.56 9.68 -10.42
C GLU A 166 -5.87 8.30 -9.82
N LEU A 167 -7.09 8.09 -9.31
CA LEU A 167 -7.48 6.78 -8.79
C LEU A 167 -7.75 5.77 -9.90
N GLY A 168 -8.23 6.21 -11.05
CA GLY A 168 -8.43 5.39 -12.23
C GLY A 168 -7.11 4.84 -12.76
N GLU A 169 -6.07 5.68 -12.82
CA GLU A 169 -4.70 5.26 -13.14
C GLU A 169 -4.21 4.19 -12.15
N ALA A 170 -4.29 4.47 -10.84
CA ALA A 170 -3.87 3.51 -9.82
C ALA A 170 -4.67 2.19 -9.89
N THR A 171 -5.98 2.27 -10.16
CA THR A 171 -6.85 1.12 -10.34
C THR A 171 -6.44 0.29 -11.55
N LEU A 172 -6.05 0.91 -12.66
CA LEU A 172 -5.58 0.19 -13.85
C LEU A 172 -4.25 -0.54 -13.59
N TYR A 173 -3.30 0.11 -12.89
CA TYR A 173 -2.05 -0.55 -12.49
C TYR A 173 -2.27 -1.71 -11.52
N MET A 174 -3.13 -1.53 -10.52
CA MET A 174 -3.51 -2.63 -9.63
C MET A 174 -4.18 -3.77 -10.40
N GLY A 175 -5.00 -3.45 -11.39
CA GLY A 175 -5.67 -4.44 -12.22
C GLY A 175 -4.68 -5.29 -13.00
N ALA A 176 -3.67 -4.65 -13.59
CA ALA A 176 -2.62 -5.29 -14.38
C ALA A 176 -1.79 -6.31 -13.56
N ASP A 177 -1.59 -6.04 -12.28
CA ASP A 177 -0.80 -6.90 -11.39
C ASP A 177 -1.65 -7.99 -10.67
N LYS A 178 -2.99 -7.92 -10.78
CA LYS A 178 -3.90 -8.83 -10.08
C LYS A 178 -4.36 -9.98 -10.97
N GLU A 179 -4.48 -11.17 -10.38
CA GLU A 179 -5.20 -12.28 -11.00
C GLU A 179 -6.71 -12.03 -10.92
N LEU A 180 -7.26 -11.38 -11.94
CA LEU A 180 -8.67 -11.01 -12.03
C LEU A 180 -9.47 -12.04 -12.85
N PRO A 181 -10.73 -12.33 -12.47
CA PRO A 181 -11.63 -13.11 -13.31
C PRO A 181 -11.85 -12.45 -14.69
N PRO A 182 -11.96 -13.22 -15.79
CA PRO A 182 -12.12 -12.67 -17.14
C PRO A 182 -13.29 -11.67 -17.25
N GLU A 183 -14.38 -11.89 -16.52
CA GLU A 183 -15.51 -10.97 -16.50
C GLU A 183 -15.15 -9.58 -15.95
N VAL A 184 -14.28 -9.50 -14.94
CA VAL A 184 -13.82 -8.22 -14.36
C VAL A 184 -12.89 -7.53 -15.34
N VAL A 185 -11.94 -8.28 -15.89
CA VAL A 185 -10.98 -7.76 -16.87
C VAL A 185 -11.70 -7.18 -18.10
N ASN A 186 -12.67 -7.90 -18.65
CA ASN A 186 -13.45 -7.43 -19.80
C ASN A 186 -14.20 -6.13 -19.50
N ARG A 187 -14.83 -6.03 -18.32
CA ARG A 187 -15.57 -4.83 -17.91
C ARG A 187 -14.65 -3.62 -17.70
N MET A 188 -13.46 -3.85 -17.15
CA MET A 188 -12.43 -2.82 -17.05
C MET A 188 -11.96 -2.35 -18.42
N ALA A 189 -11.67 -3.28 -19.34
CA ALA A 189 -11.24 -2.96 -20.71
C ALA A 189 -12.31 -2.18 -21.49
N GLU A 190 -13.57 -2.63 -21.44
CA GLU A 190 -14.74 -1.96 -22.03
C GLU A 190 -14.92 -0.53 -21.49
N THR A 191 -14.56 -0.29 -20.23
CA THR A 191 -14.64 1.03 -19.60
C THR A 191 -13.42 1.90 -19.95
N ALA A 192 -12.22 1.33 -19.92
CA ALA A 192 -10.97 2.06 -20.08
C ALA A 192 -10.73 2.52 -21.53
N ALA A 193 -11.07 1.70 -22.52
CA ALA A 193 -10.80 2.01 -23.92
C ALA A 193 -11.50 3.27 -24.45
N PRO A 194 -12.79 3.54 -24.14
CA PRO A 194 -13.42 4.82 -24.46
C PRO A 194 -12.79 6.01 -23.73
N VAL A 195 -12.46 5.84 -22.44
CA VAL A 195 -11.87 6.91 -21.61
C VAL A 195 -10.48 7.29 -22.14
N PHE A 196 -9.68 6.31 -22.57
CA PHE A 196 -8.36 6.50 -23.18
C PHE A 196 -8.38 7.52 -24.32
N GLN A 197 -9.36 7.43 -25.22
CA GLN A 197 -9.47 8.30 -26.40
C GLN A 197 -9.82 9.74 -26.01
N THR A 198 -10.58 9.91 -24.94
CA THR A 198 -10.98 11.22 -24.43
C THR A 198 -9.98 11.80 -23.43
N SER A 199 -9.08 10.99 -22.89
CA SER A 199 -8.11 11.41 -21.89
C SER A 199 -7.04 12.30 -22.52
N ALA A 200 -6.78 13.42 -21.86
CA ALA A 200 -5.70 14.33 -22.15
C ALA A 200 -4.42 14.03 -21.36
N ASP A 201 -4.49 13.06 -20.45
CA ASP A 201 -3.45 12.71 -19.49
C ASP A 201 -2.62 11.53 -20.00
N PRO A 202 -1.33 11.74 -20.34
CA PRO A 202 -0.44 10.67 -20.78
C PRO A 202 -0.25 9.57 -19.73
N SER A 203 -0.25 9.90 -18.43
CA SER A 203 -0.05 8.90 -17.36
C SER A 203 -1.20 7.92 -17.28
N PHE A 204 -2.44 8.42 -17.36
CA PHE A 204 -3.63 7.57 -17.51
C PHE A 204 -3.58 6.74 -18.80
N GLN A 205 -3.19 7.34 -19.94
CA GLN A 205 -3.11 6.61 -21.22
C GLN A 205 -2.10 5.47 -21.14
N LEU A 206 -0.93 5.68 -20.52
CA LEU A 206 0.06 4.63 -20.27
C LEU A 206 -0.47 3.53 -19.34
N ALA A 207 -1.24 3.87 -18.31
CA ALA A 207 -1.84 2.87 -17.43
C ALA A 207 -2.86 1.98 -18.15
N VAL A 208 -3.69 2.56 -19.04
CA VAL A 208 -4.60 1.78 -19.90
C VAL A 208 -3.79 0.85 -20.80
N LEU A 209 -2.75 1.36 -21.47
CA LEU A 209 -1.91 0.56 -22.36
C LEU A 209 -1.24 -0.60 -21.61
N ASN A 210 -0.71 -0.36 -20.41
CA ASN A 210 -0.13 -1.41 -19.56
C ASN A 210 -1.17 -2.47 -19.18
N PHE A 211 -2.37 -2.07 -18.77
CA PHE A 211 -3.47 -3.00 -18.48
C PHE A 211 -3.84 -3.87 -19.71
N PHE A 212 -3.84 -3.28 -20.91
CA PHE A 212 -4.14 -4.00 -22.14
C PHE A 212 -3.03 -4.97 -22.56
N ILE A 213 -1.74 -4.68 -22.30
CA ILE A 213 -0.69 -5.68 -22.54
C ILE A 213 -0.91 -6.91 -21.66
N GLU A 214 -1.14 -6.69 -20.36
CA GLU A 214 -1.21 -7.80 -19.40
C GLU A 214 -2.46 -8.68 -19.58
N HIS A 215 -3.57 -8.13 -20.12
CA HIS A 215 -4.83 -8.89 -20.17
C HIS A 215 -5.59 -8.87 -21.50
N HIS A 216 -5.28 -7.97 -22.44
CA HIS A 216 -6.06 -7.74 -23.67
C HIS A 216 -5.16 -7.44 -24.87
N LEU A 217 -4.18 -8.32 -25.12
CA LEU A 217 -3.11 -8.11 -26.11
C LEU A 217 -3.60 -7.74 -27.52
N ASP A 218 -4.76 -8.23 -27.93
CA ASP A 218 -5.33 -7.94 -29.24
C ASP A 218 -5.86 -6.50 -29.35
N GLY A 219 -6.36 -5.93 -28.26
CA GLY A 219 -6.84 -4.54 -28.22
C GLY A 219 -5.72 -3.49 -28.10
N PHE A 220 -4.50 -3.90 -27.76
CA PHE A 220 -3.37 -2.99 -27.53
C PHE A 220 -3.00 -2.18 -28.79
N ALA A 221 -2.89 -2.83 -29.95
CA ALA A 221 -2.49 -2.17 -31.20
C ALA A 221 -3.45 -1.05 -31.60
N ASP A 222 -4.76 -1.29 -31.44
CA ASP A 222 -5.81 -0.32 -31.75
C ASP A 222 -5.74 0.91 -30.84
N LEU A 223 -5.35 0.73 -29.56
CA LEU A 223 -5.17 1.83 -28.63
C LEU A 223 -3.90 2.63 -28.93
N VAL A 224 -2.77 1.97 -29.21
CA VAL A 224 -1.52 2.64 -29.60
C VAL A 224 -1.73 3.50 -30.85
N ALA A 225 -2.43 2.99 -31.86
CA ALA A 225 -2.73 3.74 -33.08
C ALA A 225 -3.57 5.01 -32.83
N LYS A 226 -4.29 5.07 -31.70
CA LYS A 226 -5.12 6.22 -31.28
C LYS A 226 -4.43 7.10 -30.23
N ALA A 227 -3.25 6.71 -29.74
CA ALA A 227 -2.53 7.48 -28.73
C ALA A 227 -2.10 8.84 -29.30
N ASN A 228 -2.48 9.93 -28.65
CA ASN A 228 -2.07 11.27 -29.03
C ASN A 228 -0.80 11.67 -28.27
N THR A 229 0.35 11.39 -28.87
CA THR A 229 1.67 11.58 -28.22
C THR A 229 2.13 13.03 -28.12
N ASN A 230 1.37 14.00 -28.65
CA ASN A 230 1.76 15.41 -28.66
C ASN A 230 1.94 16.04 -27.27
N ARG A 231 1.38 15.41 -26.21
CA ARG A 231 1.47 15.88 -24.82
C ARG A 231 2.43 15.08 -23.95
N TYR A 232 3.04 14.04 -24.51
CA TYR A 232 3.94 13.18 -23.76
C TYR A 232 5.28 13.87 -23.58
N SER A 233 5.81 13.79 -22.36
CA SER A 233 7.21 14.07 -22.07
C SER A 233 8.12 13.02 -22.71
N GLU A 234 9.42 13.32 -22.82
CA GLU A 234 10.41 12.35 -23.32
C GLU A 234 10.40 11.04 -22.54
N SER A 235 10.27 11.10 -21.21
CA SER A 235 10.15 9.91 -20.35
C SER A 235 8.89 9.10 -20.62
N GLU A 236 7.76 9.75 -20.92
CA GLU A 236 6.51 9.06 -21.22
C GLU A 236 6.54 8.44 -22.63
N ILE A 237 7.24 9.07 -23.57
CA ILE A 237 7.53 8.46 -24.88
C ILE A 237 8.43 7.22 -24.71
N GLU A 238 9.43 7.27 -23.82
CA GLU A 238 10.24 6.10 -23.49
C GLU A 238 9.38 4.98 -22.89
N ASP A 239 8.54 5.30 -21.90
CA ASP A 239 7.60 4.34 -21.30
C ASP A 239 6.68 3.71 -22.37
N LEU A 240 6.12 4.52 -23.29
CA LEU A 240 5.30 4.04 -24.41
C LEU A 240 6.08 3.09 -25.33
N ASN A 241 7.31 3.44 -25.69
CA ASN A 241 8.15 2.60 -26.55
C ASN A 241 8.51 1.28 -25.87
N GLN A 242 8.72 1.27 -24.55
CA GLN A 242 8.93 0.05 -23.78
C GLN A 242 7.69 -0.86 -23.80
N LEU A 243 6.49 -0.29 -23.66
CA LEU A 243 5.23 -1.02 -23.79
C LEU A 243 5.06 -1.62 -25.20
N ILE A 244 5.32 -0.86 -26.26
CA ILE A 244 5.27 -1.35 -27.65
C ILE A 244 6.29 -2.50 -27.86
N ALA A 245 7.50 -2.37 -27.33
CA ALA A 245 8.51 -3.41 -27.42
C ALA A 245 8.08 -4.70 -26.70
N MET A 246 7.45 -4.57 -25.53
CA MET A 246 6.91 -5.70 -24.75
C MET A 246 5.82 -6.42 -25.54
N TRP A 247 4.84 -5.68 -26.08
CA TRP A 247 3.79 -6.24 -26.92
C TRP A 247 4.33 -6.98 -28.15
N ASN A 248 5.30 -6.41 -28.86
CA ASN A 248 5.93 -7.06 -30.02
C ASN A 248 6.64 -8.38 -29.63
N SER A 249 7.30 -8.40 -28.47
CA SER A 249 7.95 -9.63 -27.96
C SER A 249 6.91 -10.72 -27.67
N GLU A 250 5.79 -10.38 -27.06
CA GLU A 250 4.74 -11.34 -26.69
C GLU A 250 3.99 -11.87 -27.91
N LYS A 251 3.70 -11.02 -28.91
CA LYS A 251 3.17 -11.43 -30.22
C LYS A 251 4.12 -12.39 -30.95
N GLY A 252 5.42 -12.10 -30.95
CA GLY A 252 6.44 -12.92 -31.62
C GLY A 252 6.55 -14.32 -31.01
N SER A 253 6.54 -14.43 -29.68
CA SER A 253 6.56 -15.72 -28.98
C SER A 253 5.30 -16.55 -29.20
N GLY A 254 4.15 -15.92 -29.40
CA GLY A 254 2.90 -16.60 -29.75
C GLY A 254 2.90 -17.22 -31.16
N GLN A 255 3.66 -16.65 -32.10
CA GLN A 255 3.77 -17.16 -33.47
C GLN A 255 4.76 -18.32 -33.61
N GLU A 256 5.85 -18.35 -32.84
CA GLU A 256 6.80 -19.49 -32.83
C GLU A 256 6.19 -20.79 -32.29
N MET A 257 5.19 -20.70 -31.40
CA MET A 257 4.46 -21.88 -30.90
C MET A 257 3.35 -22.40 -31.83
N GLN A 258 3.03 -21.69 -32.91
CA GLN A 258 2.03 -22.09 -33.91
C GLN A 258 2.64 -22.58 -35.23
N ALA A 259 3.97 -22.76 -35.32
CA ALA A 259 4.57 -23.41 -36.47
C ALA A 259 4.12 -24.89 -36.55
N PRO A 260 3.41 -25.30 -37.61
CA PRO A 260 2.99 -26.69 -37.76
C PRO A 260 4.20 -27.57 -38.08
N ASN A 261 4.34 -28.68 -37.34
CA ASN A 261 5.02 -29.87 -37.84
C ASN A 261 4.12 -30.61 -38.83
#